data_AF-A0A6B2GB61-F1
#
_entry.id   AF-A0A6B2GB61-F1
#
_cell.length_a   1.000
_cell.length_b   1.000
_cell.length_c   1.000
_cell.angle_alpha   90.00
_cell.angle_beta   90.00
_cell.angle_gamma   90.00
#
_symmetry.space_group_name_H-M   'P 1'
#
loop_
_entity.id
_entity.type
_entity.pdbx_description
1 polymer ?
#
loop_
_entity_poly.entity_id
_entity_poly.type
_entity_poly.pdbx_seq_one_letter_code
_entity_poly.pdbx_strand_id
1 'polypeptide(L)' 'MKYLLDRLENNKEAFLAASQLFSQLEDPVGNNSPTTPQFGIIQNVGDEGGDFIFIRKN' A
#
# COMPACT_ATOMS: atom_id res chain seq x y z
N MET A 1 -2.72 -9.89 -4.89
CA MET A 1 -1.39 -9.82 -5.53
C MET A 1 -1.40 -9.06 -6.85
N LYS A 2 -2.34 -9.33 -7.78
CA LYS A 2 -2.45 -8.63 -9.09
C LYS A 2 -2.32 -7.11 -9.02
N TYR A 3 -3.15 -6.43 -8.22
CA TYR A 3 -3.14 -4.97 -8.14
C TYR A 3 -1.85 -4.41 -7.55
N LEU A 4 -1.27 -5.08 -6.53
CA LEU A 4 0.00 -4.66 -5.92
C LEU A 4 1.14 -4.68 -6.94
N LEU A 5 1.30 -5.78 -7.67
CA LEU A 5 2.35 -5.90 -8.68
C LEU A 5 2.15 -4.91 -9.83
N ASP A 6 0.92 -4.77 -10.32
CA ASP A 6 0.59 -3.82 -11.39
C ASP A 6 0.96 -2.38 -11.03
N ARG A 7 0.64 -1.93 -9.80
CA ARG A 7 0.98 -0.58 -9.33
C ARG A 7 2.48 -0.38 -9.18
N LEU A 8 3.21 -1.39 -8.69
CA LEU A 8 4.66 -1.32 -8.54
C LEU A 8 5.39 -1.34 -9.91
N GLU A 9 4.97 -2.19 -10.83
CA GLU A 9 5.58 -2.34 -12.17
C GLU A 9 5.34 -1.11 -13.05
N ASN A 10 4.13 -0.54 -13.00
CA ASN A 10 3.76 0.61 -13.83
C ASN A 10 4.05 1.96 -13.15
N ASN A 11 4.53 1.98 -11.90
CA ASN A 11 4.89 3.20 -11.21
C ASN A 11 6.00 3.95 -11.98
N LYS A 12 5.79 5.26 -12.20
CA LYS A 12 6.77 6.16 -12.82
C LYS A 12 7.49 7.06 -11.84
N GLU A 13 6.99 7.16 -10.61
CA GLU A 13 7.53 8.01 -9.57
C GLU A 13 8.85 7.44 -9.02
N ALA A 14 9.81 8.34 -8.76
CA ALA A 14 11.07 7.96 -8.12
C ALA A 14 10.87 7.50 -6.67
N PHE A 15 9.86 8.07 -6.02
CA PHE A 15 9.47 7.80 -4.64
C PHE A 15 7.97 7.53 -4.58
N LEU A 16 7.59 6.43 -3.96
CA LEU A 16 6.19 6.06 -3.76
C LEU A 16 5.97 5.75 -2.28
N ALA A 17 5.05 6.47 -1.64
CA ALA A 17 4.73 6.23 -0.25
C ALA A 17 3.83 4.97 -0.10
N ALA A 18 4.00 4.21 0.98
CA ALA A 18 3.23 2.99 1.21
C ALA A 18 1.75 3.31 1.45
N SER A 19 1.44 4.44 2.09
CA SER A 19 0.06 4.93 2.22
C SER A 19 -0.58 5.19 0.86
N GLN A 20 0.14 5.84 -0.07
CA GLN A 20 -0.35 6.10 -1.43
C GLN A 20 -0.59 4.80 -2.19
N LEU A 21 0.34 3.85 -2.09
CA LEU A 21 0.19 2.53 -2.68
C LEU A 21 -1.04 1.82 -2.09
N PHE A 22 -1.23 1.84 -0.78
CA PHE A 22 -2.38 1.22 -0.12
C PHE A 22 -3.71 1.80 -0.61
N SER A 23 -3.85 3.14 -0.66
CA SER A 23 -5.08 3.78 -1.14
C SER A 23 -5.42 3.39 -2.59
N GLN A 24 -4.42 3.14 -3.44
CA GLN A 24 -4.65 2.67 -4.81
C GLN A 24 -5.08 1.19 -4.90
N LEU A 25 -4.92 0.43 -3.83
CA LEU A 25 -5.31 -0.99 -3.73
C LEU A 25 -6.67 -1.17 -3.06
N GLU A 26 -7.05 -0.28 -2.15
CA GLU A 26 -8.24 -0.41 -1.31
C GLU A 26 -9.52 -0.60 -2.15
N ASP A 27 -9.83 0.35 -3.03
CA ASP A 27 -11.02 0.29 -3.89
C ASP A 27 -11.06 -0.96 -4.80
N PRO A 28 -10.04 -1.25 -5.63
CA PRO A 28 -10.11 -2.40 -6.53
C PRO A 28 -10.11 -3.73 -5.79
N VAL A 29 -9.45 -3.84 -4.63
CA VAL A 29 -9.48 -5.07 -3.83
C VAL A 29 -10.84 -5.23 -3.15
N GLY A 30 -11.38 -4.19 -2.52
CA GLY A 30 -12.68 -4.21 -1.88
C GLY A 30 -13.81 -4.53 -2.87
N ASN A 31 -13.76 -3.96 -4.07
CA ASN A 31 -14.77 -4.21 -5.11
C ASN A 31 -14.72 -5.63 -5.69
N ASN A 32 -13.58 -6.33 -5.60
CA ASN A 32 -13.38 -7.64 -6.24
C ASN A 32 -13.14 -8.78 -5.25
N SER A 33 -13.28 -8.53 -3.95
CA SER A 33 -13.09 -9.54 -2.91
C SER A 33 -14.27 -9.53 -1.94
N PRO A 34 -14.89 -10.69 -1.65
CA PRO A 34 -15.95 -10.78 -0.64
C PRO A 34 -15.38 -10.76 0.80
N THR A 35 -14.36 -9.93 1.05
CA THR A 35 -13.69 -9.83 2.35
C THR A 35 -14.06 -8.52 3.02
N THR A 36 -14.24 -8.56 4.34
CA THR A 36 -14.40 -7.36 5.16
C THR A 36 -13.00 -6.90 5.60
N PRO A 37 -12.53 -5.71 5.18
CA PRO A 37 -11.27 -5.17 5.66
C PRO A 37 -11.29 -5.06 7.19
N GLN A 38 -10.23 -5.50 7.84
CA GLN A 38 -10.04 -5.32 9.28
C GLN A 38 -8.91 -4.33 9.50
N PHE A 39 -9.21 -3.28 10.25
CA PHE A 39 -8.24 -2.28 10.65
C PHE A 39 -7.93 -2.47 12.13
N GLY A 40 -6.64 -2.44 12.47
CA GLY A 40 -6.18 -2.60 13.84
C GLY A 40 -4.89 -1.82 14.06
N ILE A 41 -4.79 -1.18 15.22
CA ILE A 41 -3.55 -0.54 15.65
C ILE A 41 -2.62 -1.64 16.15
N ILE A 42 -1.42 -1.72 15.58
CA ILE A 42 -0.38 -2.61 16.10
C ILE A 42 0.26 -1.92 17.30
N GLN A 43 0.01 -2.44 18.50
CA GLN A 43 0.51 -1.86 19.74
C GLN A 43 1.98 -2.21 19.97
N ASN A 44 2.71 -1.37 20.73
CA ASN A 44 4.08 -1.60 21.20
C ASN A 44 5.15 -1.81 20.12
N VAL A 45 4.94 -1.33 18.90
CA VAL A 45 5.95 -1.40 17.82
C VAL A 45 6.87 -0.19 17.75
N GLY A 46 6.70 0.79 18.66
CA GLY A 46 7.48 2.02 18.65
C GLY A 46 7.17 2.91 17.44
N ASP A 47 5.94 2.84 16.93
CA ASP A 47 5.50 3.68 15.81
C ASP A 47 5.41 5.15 16.24
N GLU A 48 6.32 5.96 15.71
CA GLU A 48 6.34 7.42 15.89
C GLU A 48 5.63 8.14 14.73
N GLY A 49 4.93 7.40 13.88
CA GLY A 49 4.36 7.86 12.62
C GLY A 49 5.38 7.77 11.48
N GLY A 50 5.11 8.55 10.43
CA GLY A 50 5.87 8.48 9.19
C GLY A 50 5.27 7.51 8.18
N ASP A 51 5.99 7.30 7.08
CA ASP A 51 5.55 6.44 5.99
C ASP A 51 6.75 5.69 5.41
N PHE A 52 6.50 4.49 4.90
CA PHE A 52 7.52 3.75 4.16
C PHE A 52 7.59 4.29 2.73
N ILE A 53 8.78 4.64 2.28
CA ILE A 53 9.00 5.13 0.91
C ILE A 53 9.68 4.04 0.09
N PHE A 54 8.99 3.59 -0.95
CA PHE A 54 9.58 2.76 -2.00
C PHE A 54 10.39 3.64 -2.94
N ILE A 55 11.66 3.25 -3.15
CA ILE A 55 12.56 3.91 -4.10
C ILE A 55 12.59 3.08 -5.39
N ARG A 56 12.31 3.72 -6.52
CA ARG A 56 12.41 3.06 -7.82
C ARG A 56 13.87 2.70 -8.10
N LYS A 57 14.14 1.42 -8.32
CA LYS A 57 15.45 0.95 -8.78
C LYS A 57 15.55 1.13 -10.30
N ASN A 58 16.65 1.74 -10.74
CA ASN A 58 17.02 1.85 -12.15
C ASN A 58 17.57 0.52 -12.68
#